data_AF-A0A4Q5SBY3-F1
#
_entry.id   AF-A0A4Q5SBY3-F1
#
_cell.length_a   1.000
_cell.length_b   1.000
_cell.length_c   1.000
_cell.angle_alpha   90.00
_cell.angle_beta   90.00
_cell.angle_gamma   90.00
#
_symmetry.space_group_name_H-M   'P 1'
#
loop_
_entity.id
_entity.type
_entity.pdbx_description
1 polymer ?
#
loop_
_entity_poly.entity_id
_entity_poly.type
_entity_poly.pdbx_seq_one_letter_code
_entity_poly.pdbx_strand_id
1 'polypeptide(L)'
;MNNIEEKLWDYIDGNCTPHEQQAIAKLIEHDDAYSAKYNELLALNAEFAAIELDEPPMAFTYNVMEQIRAEAALKPLKAAIDARIIKGIAAFFIVSIMGLVVFALVQANWSANPIADLKMPEIKVPDINSVFTGPAIQAFLFFDVVLGLYLFDAWLRRKKAVKAV
;
A
#
# COMPACT_ATOMS: atom_id res chain seq x y z
N MET A 1 9.14 1.55 -29.01
CA MET A 1 9.23 1.71 -30.48
C MET A 1 8.56 0.48 -31.05
N ASN A 2 7.27 0.56 -31.39
CA ASN A 2 6.51 -0.64 -31.78
C ASN A 2 6.96 -1.05 -33.17
N ASN A 3 7.65 -2.19 -33.22
CA ASN A 3 8.25 -2.70 -34.43
C ASN A 3 7.15 -3.22 -35.38
N ILE A 4 7.39 -3.19 -36.69
CA ILE A 4 6.42 -3.68 -37.69
C ILE A 4 5.98 -5.12 -37.38
N GLU A 5 6.93 -5.92 -36.87
CA GLU A 5 6.73 -7.31 -36.45
C GLU A 5 5.79 -7.46 -35.26
N GLU A 6 5.86 -6.59 -34.24
CA GLU A 6 5.02 -6.66 -33.03
C GLU A 6 3.54 -6.44 -33.39
N LYS A 7 3.27 -5.47 -34.27
CA LYS A 7 1.91 -5.22 -34.77
C LYS A 7 1.37 -6.37 -35.62
N LEU A 8 2.23 -7.04 -36.39
CA LEU A 8 1.85 -8.21 -37.18
C LEU A 8 1.58 -9.42 -36.28
N TRP A 9 2.33 -9.60 -35.20
CA TRP A 9 2.05 -10.63 -34.19
C TRP A 9 0.71 -10.41 -33.49
N ASP A 10 0.42 -9.20 -33.03
CA ASP A 10 -0.88 -8.88 -32.43
C ASP A 10 -2.05 -9.15 -33.39
N TYR A 11 -1.83 -8.96 -34.70
CA TYR A 11 -2.79 -9.25 -35.75
C TYR A 11 -2.99 -10.76 -35.97
N ILE A 12 -1.91 -11.55 -35.96
CA ILE A 12 -1.94 -13.01 -36.10
C ILE A 12 -2.60 -13.66 -34.88
N ASP A 13 -2.29 -13.18 -33.67
CA ASP A 13 -2.81 -13.70 -32.39
C ASP A 13 -4.25 -13.25 -32.09
N GLY A 14 -4.79 -12.31 -32.88
CA GLY A 14 -6.14 -11.78 -32.70
C GLY A 14 -6.30 -10.84 -31.49
N ASN A 15 -5.20 -10.27 -31.00
CA ASN A 15 -5.17 -9.34 -29.87
C ASN A 15 -5.37 -7.87 -30.29
N CYS A 16 -5.56 -7.60 -31.59
CA CYS A 16 -5.84 -6.26 -32.13
C CYS A 16 -7.30 -5.81 -31.95
N THR A 17 -7.51 -4.50 -31.88
CA THR A 17 -8.86 -3.92 -32.00
C THR A 17 -9.39 -4.03 -33.44
N PRO A 18 -10.73 -4.00 -33.67
CA PRO A 18 -11.31 -4.12 -35.01
C PRO A 18 -10.83 -3.06 -36.01
N HIS A 19 -10.48 -1.86 -35.52
CA HIS A 19 -9.96 -0.76 -36.33
C HIS A 19 -8.50 -0.99 -36.74
N GLU A 20 -7.67 -1.50 -35.82
CA GLU A 20 -6.28 -1.84 -36.10
C GLU A 20 -6.18 -3.04 -37.06
N GLN A 21 -7.07 -4.01 -36.93
CA GLN A 21 -7.14 -5.17 -37.82
C GLN A 21 -7.37 -4.75 -39.28
N GLN A 22 -8.26 -3.79 -39.53
CA GLN A 22 -8.51 -3.25 -40.86
C GLN A 22 -7.34 -2.39 -41.38
N ALA A 23 -6.69 -1.63 -40.51
CA ALA A 23 -5.53 -0.83 -40.87
C ALA A 23 -4.34 -1.73 -41.28
N ILE A 24 -4.07 -2.77 -40.50
CA ILE A 24 -3.00 -3.75 -40.77
C ILE A 24 -3.32 -4.57 -42.02
N ALA A 25 -4.57 -4.99 -42.22
CA ALA A 25 -4.96 -5.68 -43.46
C ALA A 25 -4.70 -4.84 -44.72
N LYS A 26 -5.01 -3.53 -44.67
CA LYS A 26 -4.69 -2.61 -45.77
C LYS A 26 -3.19 -2.43 -45.96
N LEU A 27 -2.42 -2.39 -44.87
CA LEU A 27 -0.95 -2.29 -44.92
C LEU A 27 -0.32 -3.55 -45.52
N ILE A 28 -0.84 -4.74 -45.21
CA ILE A 28 -0.39 -6.00 -45.83
C ILE A 28 -0.69 -6.01 -47.35
N GLU A 29 -1.80 -5.41 -47.78
CA GLU A 29 -2.19 -5.37 -49.20
C GLU A 29 -1.42 -4.31 -50.02
N HIS A 30 -1.05 -3.18 -49.41
CA HIS A 30 -0.48 -2.03 -50.11
C HIS A 30 1.04 -1.85 -49.92
N ASP A 31 1.62 -2.47 -48.89
CA ASP A 31 3.04 -2.34 -48.56
C ASP A 31 3.76 -3.70 -48.66
N ASP A 32 4.67 -3.80 -49.63
CA ASP A 32 5.50 -4.99 -49.88
C ASP A 32 6.32 -5.40 -48.64
N ALA A 33 6.74 -4.44 -47.81
CA ALA A 33 7.51 -4.74 -46.61
C ALA A 33 6.66 -5.44 -45.54
N TYR A 34 5.38 -5.06 -45.39
CA TYR A 34 4.45 -5.69 -44.47
C TYR A 34 4.03 -7.08 -44.97
N SER A 35 3.79 -7.24 -46.27
CA SER A 35 3.47 -8.53 -46.87
C SER A 35 4.61 -9.55 -46.73
N ALA A 36 5.85 -9.14 -47.03
CA ALA A 36 7.02 -10.01 -46.88
C ALA A 36 7.20 -10.47 -45.42
N LYS A 37 7.08 -9.54 -44.46
CA LYS A 37 7.19 -9.85 -43.03
C LYS A 37 6.04 -10.72 -42.52
N TYR A 38 4.82 -10.49 -42.97
CA TYR A 38 3.67 -11.32 -42.61
C TYR A 38 3.85 -12.78 -43.06
N ASN A 39 4.34 -12.99 -44.30
CA ASN A 39 4.61 -14.33 -44.81
C ASN A 39 5.76 -15.03 -44.07
N GLU A 40 6.80 -14.29 -43.69
CA GLU A 40 7.90 -14.80 -42.85
C GLU A 40 7.37 -15.28 -41.49
N LEU A 41 6.53 -14.48 -40.83
CA LEU A 41 5.93 -14.82 -39.54
C LEU A 41 4.98 -16.01 -39.62
N LEU A 42 4.19 -16.12 -40.70
CA LEU A 42 3.34 -17.28 -40.95
C LEU A 42 4.15 -18.56 -41.17
N ALA A 43 5.25 -18.49 -41.92
CA ALA A 43 6.13 -19.63 -42.14
C ALA A 43 6.75 -20.11 -40.81
N LEU A 44 7.23 -19.18 -39.99
CA LEU A 44 7.77 -19.46 -38.66
C LEU A 44 6.72 -20.06 -37.71
N ASN A 45 5.48 -19.55 -37.70
CA ASN A 45 4.41 -20.13 -36.90
C ASN A 45 4.07 -21.57 -37.34
N ALA A 46 4.10 -21.84 -38.65
CA ALA A 46 3.92 -23.18 -39.19
C ALA A 46 5.04 -24.14 -38.78
N GLU A 47 6.30 -23.67 -38.74
CA GLU A 47 7.42 -24.44 -38.21
C GLU A 47 7.24 -24.76 -36.72
N PHE A 48 6.82 -23.79 -35.89
CA PHE A 48 6.53 -24.02 -34.47
C PHE A 48 5.37 -25.00 -34.26
N ALA A 49 4.34 -24.94 -35.08
CA ALA A 49 3.22 -25.89 -35.02
C ALA A 49 3.61 -27.31 -35.48
N ALA A 50 4.64 -27.44 -36.31
CA ALA A 50 5.17 -28.72 -36.77
C ALA A 50 6.15 -29.37 -35.77
N ILE A 51 6.55 -28.67 -34.72
CA ILE A 51 7.36 -29.24 -33.64
C ILE A 51 6.48 -30.23 -32.88
N GLU A 52 6.94 -31.48 -32.78
CA GLU A 52 6.30 -32.49 -31.94
C GLU A 52 6.37 -32.03 -30.47
N LEU A 53 5.20 -31.80 -29.88
CA LEU A 53 5.08 -31.47 -28.47
C LEU A 53 5.33 -32.74 -27.66
N ASP A 54 6.48 -32.80 -26.98
CA ASP A 54 6.77 -33.85 -26.01
C ASP A 54 5.75 -33.82 -24.86
N GLU A 55 5.25 -34.99 -24.48
CA GLU A 55 4.32 -35.10 -23.37
C GLU A 55 5.00 -34.66 -22.06
N PRO A 56 4.36 -33.79 -21.25
CA PRO A 56 4.92 -33.40 -19.98
C PRO A 56 5.09 -34.61 -19.05
N PRO A 57 6.03 -34.56 -18.09
CA PRO A 57 6.24 -35.65 -17.15
C PRO A 57 4.98 -35.90 -16.31
N MET A 58 4.73 -37.16 -15.91
CA MET A 58 3.52 -37.59 -15.17
C MET A 58 3.16 -36.72 -13.95
N ALA A 59 4.15 -36.09 -13.31
CA ALA A 59 3.96 -35.25 -12.12
C ALA A 59 3.84 -33.74 -12.40
N PHE A 60 3.87 -33.30 -13.66
CA PHE A 60 3.87 -31.86 -14.02
C PHE A 60 2.65 -31.12 -13.46
N THR A 61 1.45 -31.61 -13.75
CA THR A 61 0.20 -30.99 -13.31
C THR A 61 0.10 -30.97 -11.78
N TYR A 62 0.56 -32.03 -11.12
CA TYR A 62 0.60 -32.10 -9.66
C TYR A 62 1.54 -31.03 -9.08
N ASN A 63 2.77 -30.93 -9.59
CA ASN A 63 3.77 -29.96 -9.13
C ASN A 63 3.32 -28.51 -9.34
N VAL A 64 2.75 -28.20 -10.51
CA VAL A 64 2.23 -26.86 -10.83
C VAL A 64 1.08 -26.49 -9.89
N MET A 65 0.11 -27.39 -9.71
CA MET A 65 -1.03 -27.14 -8.83
C MET A 65 -0.64 -27.06 -7.35
N GLU A 66 0.37 -27.82 -6.93
CA GLU A 66 0.90 -27.73 -5.57
C GLU A 66 1.60 -26.40 -5.33
N GLN A 67 2.39 -25.91 -6.28
CA GLN A 67 3.03 -24.57 -6.19
C GLN A 67 1.99 -23.45 -6.15
N ILE A 68 0.98 -23.49 -7.03
CA ILE A 68 -0.12 -22.51 -7.04
C ILE A 68 -0.85 -22.51 -5.69
N ARG A 69 -1.11 -23.69 -5.12
CA ARG A 69 -1.75 -23.80 -3.80
C ARG A 69 -0.87 -23.26 -2.69
N ALA A 70 0.44 -23.53 -2.73
CA ALA A 70 1.39 -23.00 -1.76
C ALA A 70 1.42 -21.47 -1.81
N GLU A 71 1.49 -20.87 -3.00
CA GLU A 71 1.45 -19.41 -3.18
C GLU A 71 0.11 -18.80 -2.78
N ALA A 72 -1.02 -19.42 -3.14
CA ALA A 72 -2.35 -18.96 -2.73
C ALA A 72 -2.57 -19.09 -1.21
N ALA A 73 -1.90 -20.05 -0.56
CA ALA A 73 -1.92 -20.23 0.89
C ALA A 73 -1.06 -19.20 1.63
N LEU A 74 -0.07 -18.59 0.97
CA LEU A 74 0.72 -17.45 1.47
C LEU A 74 -0.07 -16.12 1.47
N LYS A 75 -1.40 -16.16 1.63
CA LYS A 75 -2.12 -14.94 2.04
C LYS A 75 -1.45 -14.44 3.31
N PRO A 76 -0.98 -13.18 3.34
CA PRO A 76 -0.24 -12.68 4.49
C PRO A 76 -1.12 -12.89 5.71
N LEU A 77 -0.60 -13.63 6.70
CA LEU A 77 -1.18 -13.75 8.02
C LEU A 77 -1.44 -12.32 8.50
N LYS A 78 -2.67 -11.84 8.29
CA LYS A 78 -3.08 -10.53 8.79
C LYS A 78 -2.78 -10.62 10.28
N ALA A 79 -1.84 -9.80 10.74
CA ALA A 79 -1.44 -9.77 12.15
C ALA A 79 -2.73 -9.82 12.97
N ALA A 80 -2.89 -10.89 13.75
CA ALA A 80 -4.13 -11.24 14.44
C ALA A 80 -4.34 -10.32 15.65
N ILE A 81 -4.35 -9.01 15.41
CA ILE A 81 -4.66 -8.01 16.42
C ILE A 81 -6.17 -7.87 16.40
N ASP A 82 -6.81 -8.29 17.50
CA ASP A 82 -8.24 -8.14 17.68
C ASP A 82 -8.61 -6.65 17.74
N ALA A 83 -9.47 -6.21 16.82
CA ALA A 83 -9.97 -4.84 16.77
C ALA A 83 -10.69 -4.40 18.06
N ARG A 84 -11.16 -5.35 18.88
CA ARG A 84 -11.73 -5.08 20.21
C ARG A 84 -10.70 -4.48 21.16
N ILE A 85 -9.45 -4.94 21.11
CA ILE A 85 -8.35 -4.41 21.95
C ILE A 85 -8.05 -2.96 21.58
N ILE A 86 -7.99 -2.66 20.28
CA ILE A 86 -7.77 -1.29 19.78
C ILE A 86 -8.89 -0.35 20.25
N LYS A 87 -10.16 -0.79 20.15
CA LYS A 87 -11.31 -0.01 20.63
C LYS A 87 -11.28 0.21 22.14
N GLY A 88 -10.87 -0.80 22.92
CA GLY A 88 -10.71 -0.68 24.37
C GLY A 88 -9.68 0.37 24.76
N ILE A 89 -8.50 0.34 24.14
CA ILE A 89 -7.44 1.33 24.39
C ILE A 89 -7.92 2.73 23.97
N ALA A 90 -8.53 2.87 22.80
CA ALA A 90 -9.04 4.15 22.32
C ALA A 90 -10.11 4.75 23.26
N ALA A 91 -11.05 3.92 23.73
CA ALA A 91 -12.08 4.36 24.67
C ALA A 91 -11.49 4.85 25.99
N PHE A 92 -10.49 4.14 26.53
CA PHE A 92 -9.79 4.55 27.76
C PHE A 92 -9.17 5.95 27.63
N PHE A 93 -8.44 6.23 26.53
CA PHE A 93 -7.84 7.54 26.32
C PHE A 93 -8.88 8.65 26.15
N ILE A 94 -9.97 8.40 25.43
CA ILE A 94 -11.05 9.39 25.26
C ILE A 94 -11.67 9.75 26.62
N VAL A 95 -11.98 8.74 27.45
CA VAL A 95 -12.55 8.96 28.79
C VAL A 95 -11.57 9.69 29.69
N SER A 96 -10.28 9.32 29.66
CA SER A 96 -9.24 9.98 30.46
C SER A 96 -9.06 11.45 30.06
N ILE A 97 -9.02 11.76 28.76
CA ILE A 97 -8.90 13.14 28.26
C ILE A 97 -10.15 13.93 28.62
N MET A 98 -11.34 13.35 28.44
CA MET A 98 -12.60 14.00 28.82
C MET A 98 -12.64 14.32 30.33
N GLY A 99 -12.19 13.39 31.18
CA GLY A 99 -12.07 13.61 32.62
C GLY A 99 -11.12 14.76 32.96
N LEU A 100 -9.96 14.84 32.30
CA LEU A 100 -9.02 15.95 32.48
C LEU A 100 -9.60 17.29 32.02
N VAL A 101 -10.32 17.32 30.90
CA VAL A 101 -10.97 18.54 30.40
C VAL A 101 -12.04 19.02 31.37
N VAL A 102 -12.91 18.12 31.85
CA VAL A 102 -13.93 18.47 32.86
C VAL A 102 -13.29 18.98 34.14
N PHE A 103 -12.26 18.29 34.63
CA PHE A 103 -11.51 18.70 35.82
C PHE A 103 -10.88 20.09 35.65
N ALA A 104 -10.29 20.38 34.48
CA ALA A 104 -9.73 21.69 34.17
C ALA A 104 -10.81 22.78 34.11
N LEU A 105 -11.98 22.50 33.53
CA LEU A 105 -13.09 23.46 33.44
C LEU A 105 -13.75 23.74 34.80
N VAL A 106 -13.83 22.75 35.69
CA VAL A 106 -14.33 22.92 37.07
C VAL A 106 -13.38 23.77 37.91
N GLN A 107 -12.06 23.63 37.70
CA GLN A 107 -11.07 24.45 38.40
C GLN A 107 -10.82 25.81 37.75
N ALA A 108 -11.34 26.05 36.54
CA ALA A 108 -11.21 27.35 35.89
C ALA A 108 -12.04 28.40 36.65
N ASN A 109 -11.40 29.46 37.14
CA ASN A 109 -12.11 30.60 37.73
C ASN A 109 -12.70 31.46 36.59
N TRP A 110 -13.99 31.32 36.35
CA TRP A 110 -14.73 32.04 35.29
C TRP A 110 -15.06 33.50 35.63
N SER A 111 -14.66 34.01 36.80
CA SER A 111 -14.85 35.42 37.18
C SER A 111 -13.72 36.29 36.62
N ALA A 112 -13.87 36.77 35.39
CA ALA A 112 -13.11 37.90 34.90
C ALA A 112 -13.67 39.20 35.52
N ASN A 113 -13.01 39.73 36.55
CA ASN A 113 -13.22 41.12 36.98
C ASN A 113 -12.52 42.06 35.99
N PRO A 114 -13.16 43.15 35.54
CA PRO A 114 -12.55 44.08 34.59
C PRO A 114 -11.54 44.98 35.32
N ILE A 115 -10.28 44.90 34.90
CA ILE A 115 -9.29 45.99 34.83
C ILE A 115 -9.31 46.99 36.01
N ALA A 116 -8.64 46.66 37.12
CA ALA A 116 -7.78 47.57 37.87
C ALA A 116 -7.11 46.79 39.01
N ASP A 117 -5.79 46.86 39.09
CA ASP A 117 -4.96 46.33 40.17
C ASP A 117 -4.64 44.81 40.14
N LEU A 118 -3.90 44.39 39.11
CA LEU A 118 -3.17 43.12 39.08
C LEU A 118 -1.93 43.21 39.99
N LYS A 119 -2.12 43.08 41.31
CA LYS A 119 -1.07 42.42 42.12
C LYS A 119 -1.13 40.94 41.80
N MET A 120 -0.23 40.48 40.94
CA MET A 120 -0.08 39.05 40.66
C MET A 120 0.08 38.32 42.00
N PRO A 121 -0.81 37.38 42.35
CA PRO A 121 -0.47 36.46 43.41
C PRO A 121 0.73 35.67 42.88
N GLU A 122 1.83 35.69 43.63
CA GLU A 122 2.99 34.85 43.37
C GLU A 122 2.59 33.40 43.64
N ILE A 123 1.81 32.84 42.72
CA ILE A 123 1.50 31.42 42.68
C ILE A 123 2.83 30.78 42.32
N LYS A 124 3.50 30.23 43.34
CA LYS A 124 4.56 29.24 43.15
C LYS A 124 3.93 28.09 42.36
N VAL A 125 4.05 28.15 41.04
CA VAL A 125 3.77 27.02 40.17
C VAL A 125 4.57 25.87 40.75
N PRO A 126 3.94 24.75 41.16
CA PRO A 126 4.69 23.61 41.63
C PRO A 126 5.66 23.24 40.51
N ASP A 127 6.94 23.11 40.87
CA ASP A 127 8.04 22.95 39.93
C ASP A 127 7.87 21.62 39.18
N ILE A 128 7.11 21.67 38.08
CA ILE A 128 6.75 20.54 37.21
C ILE A 128 7.99 19.87 36.60
N ASN A 129 9.14 20.55 36.64
CA ASN A 129 10.42 19.98 36.27
C ASN A 129 10.73 18.72 37.10
N SER A 130 10.34 18.67 38.38
CA SER A 130 10.55 17.49 39.23
C SER A 130 9.73 16.26 38.81
N VAL A 131 8.57 16.48 38.18
CA VAL A 131 7.73 15.41 37.64
C VAL A 131 8.28 14.94 36.29
N PHE A 132 8.69 15.85 35.41
CA PHE A 132 9.22 15.50 34.08
C PHE A 132 10.65 14.93 34.07
N THR A 133 11.44 15.18 35.11
CA THR A 133 12.85 14.70 35.20
C THR A 133 12.98 13.32 35.85
N GLY A 134 11.87 12.73 36.31
CA GLY A 134 11.90 11.39 36.89
C GLY A 134 12.38 10.35 35.88
N PRO A 135 13.27 9.40 36.26
CA PRO A 135 13.81 8.41 35.33
C PRO A 135 12.71 7.54 34.69
N ALA A 136 11.60 7.32 35.39
CA ALA A 136 10.43 6.61 34.86
C ALA A 136 9.71 7.39 33.75
N ILE A 137 9.55 8.71 33.91
CA ILE A 137 8.87 9.57 32.93
C ILE A 137 9.77 9.83 31.73
N GLN A 138 11.08 9.98 31.95
CA GLN A 138 12.05 10.08 30.86
C GLN A 138 12.10 8.79 30.02
N ALA A 139 12.07 7.61 30.65
CA ALA A 139 12.01 6.33 29.94
C ALA A 139 10.70 6.16 29.16
N PHE A 140 9.57 6.57 29.75
CA PHE A 140 8.27 6.54 29.08
C PHE A 140 8.23 7.46 27.86
N LEU A 141 8.70 8.71 27.98
CA LEU A 141 8.78 9.65 26.86
C LEU A 141 9.73 9.17 25.76
N PHE A 142 10.88 8.60 26.13
CA PHE A 142 11.82 8.05 25.15
C PHE A 142 11.20 6.88 24.38
N PHE A 143 10.51 5.98 25.07
CA PHE A 143 9.79 4.87 24.46
C PHE A 143 8.69 5.36 23.51
N ASP A 144 7.88 6.33 23.93
CA ASP A 144 6.79 6.91 23.12
C ASP A 144 7.31 7.63 21.87
N VAL A 145 8.44 8.34 21.96
CA VAL A 145 9.07 8.99 20.80
C VAL A 145 9.57 7.96 19.80
N VAL A 146 10.22 6.88 20.27
CA VAL A 146 10.69 5.79 19.40
C VAL A 146 9.52 5.07 18.75
N LEU A 147 8.47 4.75 19.52
CA LEU A 147 7.26 4.11 19.02
C LEU A 147 6.54 5.00 18.00
N GLY A 148 6.46 6.31 18.27
CA GLY A 148 5.87 7.31 17.38
C GLY A 148 6.60 7.39 16.04
N LEU A 149 7.94 7.44 16.06
CA LEU A 149 8.75 7.42 14.83
C LEU A 149 8.58 6.11 14.06
N TYR A 150 8.58 4.96 14.75
CA TYR A 150 8.37 3.65 14.13
C TYR A 150 7.00 3.56 13.45
N LEU A 151 5.93 3.99 14.12
CA LEU A 151 4.58 4.01 13.56
C LEU A 151 4.46 5.01 12.41
N PHE A 152 5.09 6.18 12.52
CA PHE A 152 5.10 7.20 11.48
C PHE A 152 5.79 6.70 10.20
N ASP A 153 6.93 6.04 10.36
CA ASP A 153 7.65 5.39 9.27
C ASP A 153 6.84 4.21 8.67
N ALA A 154 6.23 3.35 9.50
CA ALA A 154 5.33 2.30 9.03
C ALA A 154 4.13 2.85 8.24
N TRP A 155 3.59 4.01 8.65
CA TRP A 155 2.50 4.70 7.95
C TRP A 155 2.95 5.26 6.60
N LEU A 156 4.14 5.86 6.52
CA LEU A 156 4.73 6.34 5.26
C LEU A 156 4.98 5.20 4.27
N ARG A 157 5.48 4.04 4.74
CA ARG A 157 5.73 2.87 3.87
C ARG A 157 4.43 2.28 3.32
N ARG A 158 3.35 2.22 4.12
CA ARG A 158 2.02 1.79 3.63
C ARG A 158 1.48 2.70 2.52
N LYS A 159 1.68 4.01 2.60
CA LYS A 159 1.26 4.94 1.53
C LYS A 159 2.02 4.73 0.22
N LYS A 160 3.29 4.34 0.27
CA LYS A 160 4.08 4.03 -0.94
C LYS A 160 3.61 2.73 -1.61
N ALA A 161 3.23 1.72 -0.83
CA ALA A 161 2.71 0.46 -1.35
C ALA A 161 1.33 0.59 -2.04
N VAL A 162 0.45 1.47 -1.54
CA VAL A 162 -0.90 1.70 -2.11
C VAL A 162 -0.85 2.53 -3.41
N LYS A 163 0.25 3.24 -3.69
CA LYS A 163 0.41 4.06 -4.90
C LYS A 163 1.12 3.33 -6.05
N ALA A 164 1.56 2.10 -5.82
CA ALA A 164 2.25 1.25 -6.78
C ALA A 164 1.36 0.08 -7.28
N VAL A 165 0.08 0.09 -6.89
CA VAL A 165 -1.02 -0.75 -7.41
C VAL A 165 -2.02 0.19 -8.06
#